data_AF-U9TBF4-F1
#
_entry.id   AF-U9TBF4-F1
#
_cell.length_a   1.000
_cell.length_b   1.000
_cell.length_c   1.000
_cell.angle_alpha   90.00
_cell.angle_beta   90.00
_cell.angle_gamma   90.00
#
_symmetry.space_group_name_H-M   'P 1'
#
loop_
_entity.id
_entity.type
_entity.pdbx_description
1 polymer ?
#
loop_
_entity_poly.entity_id
_entity_poly.type
_entity_poly.pdbx_seq_one_letter_code
_entity_poly.pdbx_strand_id
1 'polypeptide(L)'
;MELCIDYEDNDENLIQAIYKNCPKLKYLKLSITNSSIRSIKELDNLLINCQYLNGLVIYIRKNFDWDNFFKSLIKSSPNSLLKFKLFSSIWDNYSPESLKLFFDNWKSRHPMLLHTNLPNNEKEKFDLIKKYVAEGIIIKHENVSDRTIFEDFEWTYPTQKSVSKFEFLESKQITNL
;
A
#
# COMPACT_ATOMS: atom_id res chain seq x y z
N MET A 1 -3.66 -15.10 -8.31
CA MET A 1 -4.97 -14.51 -8.00
C MET A 1 -4.72 -13.14 -7.43
N GLU A 2 -5.38 -12.15 -8.02
CA GLU A 2 -5.36 -10.74 -7.66
C GLU A 2 -6.78 -10.39 -7.19
N LEU A 3 -6.91 -9.70 -6.06
CA LEU A 3 -8.19 -9.21 -5.58
C LEU A 3 -8.07 -7.70 -5.37
N CYS A 4 -8.82 -6.95 -6.18
CA CYS A 4 -9.03 -5.53 -5.97
C CYS A 4 -10.41 -5.32 -5.37
N ILE A 5 -10.46 -4.66 -4.22
CA ILE A 5 -11.71 -4.35 -3.55
C ILE A 5 -11.79 -2.84 -3.39
N ASP A 6 -12.63 -2.23 -4.23
CA ASP A 6 -12.92 -0.80 -4.23
C ASP A 6 -14.37 -0.54 -3.78
N TYR A 7 -14.85 -1.35 -2.84
CA TYR A 7 -16.16 -1.15 -2.25
C TYR A 7 -16.06 -0.05 -1.19
N GLU A 8 -16.95 0.94 -1.25
CA GLU A 8 -17.15 1.87 -0.15
C GLU A 8 -17.66 1.08 1.04
N ASP A 9 -16.91 1.15 2.14
CA ASP A 9 -17.00 0.24 3.29
C ASP A 9 -16.59 -1.20 2.96
N ASN A 10 -15.27 -1.43 3.05
CA ASN A 10 -14.75 -2.77 3.29
C ASN A 10 -15.31 -3.28 4.62
N ASP A 11 -16.48 -3.91 4.54
CA ASP A 11 -17.06 -4.66 5.62
C ASP A 11 -16.01 -5.65 6.11
N GLU A 12 -15.78 -5.69 7.41
CA GLU A 12 -14.86 -6.63 8.02
C GLU A 12 -15.17 -8.08 7.59
N ASN A 13 -16.45 -8.37 7.33
CA ASN A 13 -16.92 -9.63 6.75
C ASN A 13 -16.22 -10.00 5.44
N LEU A 14 -15.87 -9.02 4.61
CA LEU A 14 -15.15 -9.22 3.37
C LEU A 14 -13.68 -9.56 3.63
N ILE A 15 -12.99 -8.83 4.51
CA ILE A 15 -11.61 -9.18 4.92
C ILE A 15 -11.58 -10.61 5.49
N GLN A 16 -12.59 -10.95 6.31
CA GLN A 16 -12.78 -12.31 6.82
C GLN A 16 -12.99 -13.35 5.74
N ALA A 17 -13.84 -13.06 4.75
CA ALA A 17 -14.08 -13.97 3.64
C ALA A 17 -12.80 -14.18 2.81
N ILE A 18 -12.00 -13.14 2.59
CA ILE A 18 -10.72 -13.24 1.86
C ILE A 18 -9.80 -14.22 2.59
N TYR A 19 -9.50 -13.98 3.86
CA TYR A 19 -8.48 -14.79 4.52
C TYR A 19 -8.93 -16.22 4.81
N LYS A 20 -10.24 -16.48 4.87
CA LYS A 20 -10.80 -17.84 4.99
C LYS A 20 -10.76 -18.62 3.67
N ASN A 21 -10.96 -17.95 2.53
CA ASN A 21 -11.16 -18.62 1.24
C ASN A 21 -9.99 -18.45 0.26
N CYS A 22 -9.11 -17.48 0.48
CA CYS A 22 -8.07 -17.06 -0.47
C CYS A 22 -6.64 -17.17 0.10
N PRO A 23 -6.21 -18.30 0.71
CA PRO A 23 -4.87 -18.38 1.32
C PRO A 23 -3.71 -18.22 0.32
N LYS A 24 -3.97 -18.44 -0.97
CA LYS A 24 -3.00 -18.29 -2.09
C LYS A 24 -3.08 -16.93 -2.78
N LEU A 25 -3.74 -15.94 -2.16
CA LEU A 25 -3.81 -14.58 -2.69
C LEU A 25 -2.40 -14.00 -2.86
N LYS A 26 -2.13 -13.41 -4.03
CA LYS A 26 -0.81 -12.81 -4.34
C LYS A 26 -0.81 -11.29 -4.20
N TYR A 27 -1.90 -10.64 -4.56
CA TYR A 27 -1.99 -9.18 -4.46
C TYR A 27 -3.36 -8.77 -3.97
N LEU A 28 -3.38 -7.77 -3.10
CA LEU A 28 -4.59 -7.27 -2.48
C LEU A 28 -4.59 -5.75 -2.49
N LYS A 29 -5.73 -5.16 -2.91
CA LYS A 29 -6.05 -3.76 -2.65
C LYS A 29 -7.22 -3.65 -1.69
N LEU A 30 -7.04 -2.85 -0.64
CA LEU A 30 -8.07 -2.51 0.34
C LEU A 30 -8.24 -0.99 0.40
N SER A 31 -9.48 -0.51 0.34
CA SER A 31 -9.82 0.82 0.83
C SER A 31 -10.34 0.74 2.27
N ILE A 32 -9.80 1.58 3.17
CA ILE A 32 -10.14 1.62 4.58
C ILE A 32 -10.79 2.97 4.88
N THR A 33 -12.03 2.93 5.37
CA THR A 33 -12.85 4.11 5.73
C THR A 33 -12.95 4.33 7.24
N ASN A 34 -12.57 3.35 8.07
CA ASN A 34 -12.70 3.39 9.53
C ASN A 34 -11.35 3.13 10.24
N SER A 35 -11.08 3.90 11.29
CA SER A 35 -9.83 3.92 12.06
C SER A 35 -9.82 2.97 13.26
N SER A 36 -10.74 2.00 13.33
CA SER A 36 -10.98 1.22 14.55
C SER A 36 -9.93 0.13 14.77
N ILE A 37 -9.69 -0.24 16.03
CA ILE A 37 -8.82 -1.36 16.44
C ILE A 37 -9.25 -2.71 15.82
N ARG A 38 -10.54 -2.85 15.48
CA ARG A 38 -11.08 -4.06 14.86
C ARG A 38 -10.56 -4.24 13.43
N SER A 39 -10.42 -3.14 12.68
CA SER A 39 -9.83 -3.15 11.34
C SER A 39 -8.36 -3.62 11.35
N ILE A 40 -7.60 -3.26 12.38
CA ILE A 40 -6.22 -3.74 12.59
C ILE A 40 -6.19 -5.26 12.87
N LYS A 41 -7.12 -5.77 13.68
CA LYS A 41 -7.21 -7.21 13.96
C LYS A 41 -7.54 -8.03 12.71
N GLU A 42 -8.44 -7.55 11.86
CA GLU A 42 -8.77 -8.26 10.61
C GLU A 42 -7.62 -8.21 9.61
N LEU A 43 -6.85 -7.11 9.59
CA LEU A 43 -5.61 -7.05 8.83
C LEU A 43 -4.59 -8.09 9.33
N ASP A 44 -4.37 -8.21 10.65
CA ASP A 44 -3.49 -9.23 11.21
C ASP A 44 -3.88 -10.63 10.75
N ASN A 45 -5.17 -10.98 10.86
CA ASN A 45 -5.69 -12.27 10.40
C ASN A 45 -5.43 -12.46 8.90
N LEU A 46 -5.64 -11.44 8.09
CA LEU A 46 -5.41 -11.50 6.66
C LEU A 46 -3.94 -11.79 6.34
N LEU A 47 -3.02 -11.05 6.95
CA LEU A 47 -1.58 -11.19 6.72
C LEU A 47 -1.08 -12.58 7.18
N ILE A 48 -1.58 -13.09 8.31
CA ILE A 48 -1.23 -14.40 8.84
C ILE A 48 -1.74 -15.54 7.95
N ASN A 49 -2.93 -15.42 7.36
CA ASN A 49 -3.53 -16.52 6.59
C ASN A 49 -3.18 -16.46 5.08
N CYS A 50 -2.86 -15.29 4.54
CA CYS A 50 -2.51 -15.11 3.12
C CYS A 50 -0.99 -15.15 2.89
N GLN A 51 -0.36 -16.30 3.15
CA GLN A 51 1.11 -16.43 3.14
C GLN A 51 1.79 -16.25 1.76
N TYR A 52 1.01 -16.21 0.68
CA TYR A 52 1.50 -15.93 -0.68
C TYR A 52 1.38 -14.45 -1.09
N LEU A 53 0.88 -13.59 -0.19
CA LEU A 53 0.66 -12.18 -0.47
C LEU A 53 1.99 -11.49 -0.73
N ASN A 54 2.19 -11.06 -1.96
CA ASN A 54 3.39 -10.41 -2.46
C ASN A 54 3.29 -8.89 -2.47
N GLY A 55 2.10 -8.37 -2.74
CA GLY A 55 1.85 -6.93 -2.76
C GLY A 55 0.55 -6.52 -2.08
N LEU A 56 0.62 -5.40 -1.37
CA LEU A 56 -0.47 -4.82 -0.62
C LEU A 56 -0.64 -3.35 -0.99
N VAL A 57 -1.86 -3.01 -1.42
CA VAL A 57 -2.30 -1.64 -1.69
C VAL A 57 -3.30 -1.25 -0.62
N ILE A 58 -2.99 -0.23 0.15
CA ILE A 58 -3.90 0.33 1.15
C ILE A 58 -4.24 1.75 0.74
N TYR A 59 -5.54 2.03 0.67
CA TYR A 59 -6.04 3.38 0.49
C TYR A 59 -6.91 3.80 1.67
N ILE A 60 -6.50 4.82 2.38
CA ILE A 60 -7.19 5.33 3.57
C ILE A 60 -7.93 6.62 3.24
N ARG A 61 -9.24 6.65 3.48
CA ARG A 61 -10.10 7.81 3.19
C ARG A 61 -10.25 8.79 4.36
N LYS A 62 -10.07 8.33 5.60
CA LYS A 62 -10.27 9.10 6.84
C LYS A 62 -9.05 8.95 7.76
N ASN A 63 -9.14 9.49 8.98
CA ASN A 63 -8.14 9.27 10.02
C ASN A 63 -7.87 7.77 10.19
N PHE A 64 -6.62 7.41 10.52
CA PHE A 64 -6.23 6.02 10.67
C PHE A 64 -5.02 5.89 11.57
N ASP A 65 -4.98 4.79 12.34
CA ASP A 65 -3.89 4.49 13.25
C ASP A 65 -2.73 3.81 12.48
N TRP A 66 -1.95 4.64 11.80
CA TRP A 66 -0.77 4.22 11.05
C TRP A 66 0.29 3.55 11.94
N ASP A 67 0.45 4.01 13.17
CA ASP A 67 1.45 3.47 14.10
C ASP A 67 1.14 2.01 14.44
N ASN A 68 -0.12 1.68 14.73
CA ASN A 68 -0.52 0.28 14.95
C ASN A 68 -0.57 -0.54 13.66
N PHE A 69 -0.91 0.07 12.53
CA PHE A 69 -0.79 -0.60 11.23
C PHE A 69 0.65 -1.04 10.92
N PHE A 70 1.64 -0.17 11.15
CA PHE A 70 3.05 -0.51 10.97
C PHE A 70 3.49 -1.64 11.92
N LYS A 71 3.04 -1.62 13.18
CA LYS A 71 3.29 -2.74 14.12
C LYS A 71 2.68 -4.05 13.63
N SER A 72 1.45 -4.02 13.10
CA SER A 72 0.81 -5.18 12.48
C SER A 72 1.57 -5.69 11.27
N LEU A 73 2.07 -4.80 10.40
CA LEU A 73 2.91 -5.22 9.27
C LEU A 73 4.17 -5.95 9.76
N ILE A 74 4.86 -5.43 10.78
CA ILE A 74 6.06 -6.09 11.34
C ILE A 74 5.72 -7.49 11.86
N LYS A 75 4.65 -7.61 12.64
CA LYS A 75 4.29 -8.83 13.38
C LYS A 75 3.69 -9.91 12.49
N SER A 76 2.83 -9.51 11.56
CA SER A 76 1.87 -10.41 10.94
C SER A 76 2.14 -10.66 9.45
N SER A 77 2.95 -9.81 8.79
CA SER A 77 3.17 -9.93 7.35
C SER A 77 3.88 -11.23 6.97
N PRO A 78 3.49 -11.88 5.86
CA PRO A 78 4.24 -13.02 5.36
C PRO A 78 5.60 -12.59 4.79
N ASN A 79 6.55 -13.52 4.70
CA ASN A 79 7.88 -13.25 4.13
C ASN A 79 7.84 -12.92 2.63
N SER A 80 6.76 -13.30 1.95
CA SER A 80 6.52 -13.04 0.54
C SER A 80 6.11 -11.59 0.26
N LEU A 81 5.64 -10.84 1.27
CA LEU A 81 5.15 -9.47 1.11
C LEU A 81 6.33 -8.51 0.98
N LEU A 82 6.45 -7.89 -0.19
CA LEU A 82 7.58 -7.01 -0.51
C LEU A 82 7.17 -5.77 -1.31
N LYS A 83 5.90 -5.65 -1.73
CA LYS A 83 5.42 -4.50 -2.50
C LYS A 83 4.32 -3.76 -1.76
N PHE A 84 4.51 -2.47 -1.55
CA PHE A 84 3.59 -1.62 -0.81
C PHE A 84 3.18 -0.42 -1.63
N LYS A 85 1.87 -0.14 -1.64
CA LYS A 85 1.32 1.15 -2.02
C LYS A 85 0.47 1.65 -0.86
N LEU A 86 0.98 2.64 -0.13
CA LEU A 86 0.34 3.17 1.06
C LEU A 86 -0.13 4.58 0.75
N PHE A 87 -1.43 4.75 0.61
CA PHE A 87 -2.01 6.02 0.24
C PHE A 87 -3.06 6.46 1.25
N SER A 88 -3.07 7.76 1.52
CA SER A 88 -4.08 8.38 2.39
C SER A 88 -4.64 9.64 1.77
N SER A 89 -5.92 9.92 2.01
CA SER A 89 -6.45 11.28 1.82
C SER A 89 -5.98 12.22 2.94
N ILE A 90 -5.66 11.66 4.12
CA ILE A 90 -5.27 12.39 5.32
C ILE A 90 -4.07 11.68 5.95
N TRP A 91 -2.89 12.29 5.87
CA TRP A 91 -1.68 11.79 6.53
C TRP A 91 -1.52 12.46 7.90
N ASP A 92 -2.43 12.15 8.82
CA ASP A 92 -2.40 12.72 10.17
C ASP A 92 -1.67 11.80 11.15
N ASN A 93 -0.99 12.42 12.12
CA ASN A 93 -0.62 11.86 13.43
C ASN A 93 0.00 10.46 13.44
N TYR A 94 0.94 10.20 12.53
CA TYR A 94 1.81 9.02 12.65
C TYR A 94 3.25 9.43 12.93
N SER A 95 3.88 8.68 13.82
CA SER A 95 5.19 9.03 14.37
C SER A 95 6.30 8.64 13.38
N PRO A 96 7.29 9.51 13.11
CA PRO A 96 8.52 9.13 12.43
C PRO A 96 9.18 7.91 13.08
N GLU A 97 9.06 7.76 14.41
CA GLU A 97 9.53 6.62 15.17
C GLU A 97 8.86 5.31 14.79
N SER A 98 7.55 5.30 14.56
CA SER A 98 6.84 4.09 14.12
C SER A 98 7.22 3.70 12.69
N LEU A 99 7.40 4.68 11.80
CA LEU A 99 7.90 4.42 10.45
C LEU A 99 9.35 3.89 10.47
N LYS A 100 10.20 4.45 11.33
CA LYS A 100 11.56 3.98 11.55
C LYS A 100 11.57 2.55 12.07
N LEU A 101 10.72 2.25 13.07
CA LEU A 101 10.58 0.93 13.65
C LEU A 101 10.17 -0.09 12.58
N PHE A 102 9.22 0.27 11.72
CA PHE A 102 8.81 -0.56 10.58
C PHE A 102 10.01 -0.93 9.69
N PHE A 103 10.77 0.06 9.23
CA PHE A 103 11.90 -0.20 8.35
C PHE A 103 13.06 -0.93 9.03
N ASP A 104 13.36 -0.62 10.29
CA ASP A 104 14.39 -1.35 11.06
C ASP A 104 14.04 -2.83 11.21
N ASN A 105 12.78 -3.15 11.45
CA ASN A 105 12.31 -4.54 11.53
C ASN A 105 12.17 -5.22 10.16
N TRP A 106 12.22 -4.45 9.06
CA TRP A 106 12.25 -5.01 7.71
C TRP A 106 13.65 -5.39 7.22
N LYS A 107 14.71 -5.05 7.97
CA LYS A 107 16.12 -5.36 7.62
C LYS A 107 16.41 -6.84 7.44
N SER A 108 15.72 -7.72 8.17
CA SER A 108 15.88 -9.18 8.07
C SER A 108 15.01 -9.81 6.98
N ARG A 109 14.28 -9.01 6.20
CA ARG A 109 13.37 -9.43 5.15
C ARG A 109 13.92 -9.05 3.78
N HIS A 110 13.25 -9.52 2.73
CA HIS A 110 13.53 -9.04 1.39
C HIS A 110 13.23 -7.52 1.30
N PRO A 111 14.13 -6.75 0.67
CA PRO A 111 13.93 -5.33 0.46
C PRO A 111 12.61 -5.02 -0.26
N MET A 112 11.98 -3.91 0.12
CA MET A 112 10.64 -3.56 -0.33
C MET A 112 10.62 -2.57 -1.49
N LEU A 113 9.54 -2.60 -2.27
CA LEU A 113 9.11 -1.50 -3.13
C LEU A 113 8.02 -0.72 -2.39
N LEU A 114 8.19 0.60 -2.27
CA LEU A 114 7.30 1.46 -1.49
C LEU A 114 6.78 2.62 -2.33
N HIS A 115 5.48 2.72 -2.50
CA HIS A 115 4.85 3.89 -3.10
C HIS A 115 3.98 4.59 -2.04
N THR A 116 4.03 5.91 -2.00
CA THR A 116 3.27 6.75 -1.05
C THR A 116 2.68 7.99 -1.71
N ASN A 117 1.80 8.70 -1.01
CA ASN A 117 1.42 10.09 -1.32
C ASN A 117 1.61 11.01 -0.10
N LEU A 118 2.78 10.94 0.52
CA LEU A 118 3.14 11.79 1.65
C LEU A 118 3.09 13.27 1.24
N PRO A 119 2.52 14.15 2.07
CA PRO A 119 2.57 15.59 1.87
C PRO A 119 4.00 16.10 1.75
N ASN A 120 4.26 17.04 0.83
CA ASN A 120 5.62 17.53 0.56
C ASN A 120 6.31 18.22 1.77
N ASN A 121 5.54 18.65 2.77
CA ASN A 121 6.05 19.25 4.00
C ASN A 121 6.55 18.21 5.04
N GLU A 122 6.39 16.90 4.80
CA GLU A 122 6.82 15.81 5.68
C GLU A 122 8.32 15.49 5.55
N LYS A 123 9.17 16.52 5.68
CA LYS A 123 10.63 16.42 5.40
C LYS A 123 11.30 15.31 6.19
N GLU A 124 11.00 15.18 7.48
CA GLU A 124 11.59 14.16 8.35
C GLU A 124 11.31 12.73 7.86
N LYS A 125 10.07 12.45 7.45
CA LYS A 125 9.70 11.13 6.90
C LYS A 125 10.37 10.87 5.55
N PHE A 126 10.50 11.88 4.69
CA PHE A 126 11.25 11.73 3.44
C PHE A 126 12.73 11.45 3.67
N ASP A 127 13.36 12.18 4.60
CA ASP A 127 14.78 11.99 4.93
C ASP A 127 15.00 10.59 5.53
N LEU A 128 14.06 10.12 6.35
CA LEU A 128 14.04 8.75 6.86
C LEU A 128 13.94 7.73 5.71
N ILE A 129 12.97 7.87 4.80
CA ILE A 129 12.81 6.96 3.66
C ILE A 129 14.08 6.93 2.80
N LYS A 130 14.66 8.09 2.49
CA LYS A 130 15.91 8.18 1.71
C LYS A 130 17.06 7.43 2.39
N LYS A 131 17.18 7.52 3.71
CA LYS A 131 18.16 6.75 4.48
C LYS A 131 17.95 5.24 4.28
N TYR A 132 16.71 4.75 4.39
CA TYR A 132 16.40 3.33 4.22
C TYR A 132 16.50 2.84 2.76
N VAL A 133 16.37 3.75 1.79
CA VAL A 133 16.75 3.47 0.39
C VAL A 133 18.25 3.28 0.25
N ALA A 134 19.07 4.17 0.84
CA ALA A 134 20.53 4.05 0.82
C ALA A 134 21.05 2.79 1.54
N GLU A 135 20.36 2.35 2.60
CA GLU A 135 20.64 1.09 3.31
C GLU A 135 20.17 -0.17 2.53
N GLY A 136 19.47 -0.01 1.40
CA GLY A 136 19.00 -1.12 0.58
C GLY A 136 17.79 -1.87 1.15
N ILE A 137 17.10 -1.31 2.14
CA ILE A 137 15.88 -1.89 2.75
C ILE A 137 14.66 -1.54 1.90
N ILE A 138 14.68 -0.37 1.30
CA ILE A 138 13.72 0.06 0.28
C ILE A 138 14.47 0.08 -1.04
N ILE A 139 14.14 -0.83 -1.97
CA ILE A 139 14.76 -0.86 -3.30
C ILE A 139 14.40 0.39 -4.09
N LYS A 140 13.13 0.80 -4.00
CA LYS A 140 12.58 1.94 -4.71
C LYS A 140 11.49 2.60 -3.89
N HIS A 141 11.57 3.92 -3.79
CA HIS A 141 10.51 4.76 -3.26
C HIS A 141 9.97 5.68 -4.34
N GLU A 142 8.65 5.75 -4.47
CA GLU A 142 7.96 6.72 -5.31
C GLU A 142 6.91 7.46 -4.47
N ASN A 143 6.92 8.79 -4.53
CA ASN A 143 5.90 9.62 -3.89
C ASN A 143 5.06 10.32 -4.95
N VAL A 144 3.80 9.89 -5.10
CA VAL A 144 2.92 10.33 -6.18
C VAL A 144 1.59 10.78 -5.60
N SER A 145 1.17 11.99 -5.94
CA SER A 145 -0.06 12.61 -5.40
C SER A 145 -1.34 11.97 -5.95
N ASP A 146 -1.30 11.45 -7.17
CA ASP A 146 -2.43 10.83 -7.85
C ASP A 146 -2.25 9.30 -7.94
N ARG A 147 -3.19 8.58 -7.33
CA ARG A 147 -3.23 7.11 -7.31
C ARG A 147 -3.50 6.50 -8.68
N THR A 148 -4.10 7.25 -9.60
CA THR A 148 -4.46 6.77 -10.95
C THR A 148 -3.24 6.60 -11.86
N ILE A 149 -2.08 7.14 -11.47
CA ILE A 149 -0.82 7.07 -12.23
C ILE A 149 -0.28 5.63 -12.32
N PHE A 150 -0.68 4.75 -11.41
CA PHE A 150 -0.34 3.32 -11.48
C PHE A 150 -1.61 2.49 -11.49
N GLU A 151 -1.68 1.49 -12.38
CA GLU A 151 -2.63 0.40 -12.17
C GLU A 151 -2.38 -0.22 -10.79
N ASP A 152 -3.44 -0.68 -10.12
CA ASP A 152 -3.38 -1.08 -8.71
C ASP A 152 -2.22 -2.05 -8.42
N PHE A 153 -1.91 -2.95 -9.35
CA PHE A 153 -0.84 -3.94 -9.25
C PHE A 153 0.36 -3.71 -10.19
N GLU A 154 0.66 -2.46 -10.52
CA GLU A 154 1.92 -2.08 -11.18
C GLU A 154 2.85 -1.30 -10.22
N TRP A 155 4.08 -1.77 -10.02
CA TRP A 155 5.07 -1.17 -9.10
C TRP A 155 6.31 -0.61 -9.83
N THR A 156 6.22 -0.55 -11.15
CA THR A 156 7.21 0.07 -12.02
C THR A 156 6.43 0.87 -13.05
N TYR A 157 6.91 2.05 -13.43
CA TYR A 157 6.31 2.82 -14.51
C TYR A 157 6.08 1.92 -15.73
N PRO A 158 4.92 2.03 -16.39
CA PRO A 158 4.70 1.36 -17.65
C PRO A 158 5.81 1.80 -18.62
N THR A 159 6.63 0.86 -19.12
CA THR A 159 7.62 1.19 -20.15
C THR A 159 6.91 1.87 -21.32
N GLN A 160 7.50 2.91 -21.95
CA GLN A 160 6.94 3.78 -23.01
C GLN A 160 5.96 3.13 -24.03
N LYS A 161 6.04 1.81 -24.28
CA LYS A 161 5.06 1.06 -25.06
C LYS A 161 3.60 1.17 -24.56
N SER A 162 3.33 1.28 -23.26
CA SER A 162 1.96 1.37 -22.72
C SER A 162 1.41 2.80 -22.61
N VAL A 163 2.27 3.83 -22.67
CA VAL A 163 1.85 5.25 -22.71
C VAL A 163 1.01 5.55 -23.95
N SER A 164 1.28 4.86 -25.06
CA SER A 164 0.52 4.98 -26.31
C SER A 164 -0.98 4.63 -26.19
N LYS A 165 -1.39 3.91 -25.14
CA LYS A 165 -2.79 3.57 -24.89
C LYS A 165 -3.56 4.67 -24.16
N PHE A 166 -2.87 5.51 -23.37
CA PHE A 166 -3.46 6.63 -22.65
C PHE A 166 -3.71 7.85 -23.55
N GLU A 167 -2.80 8.14 -24.50
CA GLU A 167 -3.02 9.18 -25.52
C GLU A 167 -4.23 8.89 -26.42
N PHE A 168 -4.58 7.60 -26.60
CA PHE A 168 -5.75 7.17 -27.37
C PHE A 168 -7.08 7.37 -26.62
N LEU A 169 -7.05 7.53 -25.30
CA LEU A 169 -8.25 7.77 -24.48
C LEU A 169 -8.52 9.27 -24.32
N GLU A 170 -7.48 10.10 -24.18
CA GLU A 170 -7.64 11.57 -24.16
C GLU A 170 -8.13 12.12 -25.50
N SER A 171 -7.65 11.56 -26.63
CA SER A 171 -8.11 11.96 -27.97
C SER A 171 -9.58 11.62 -28.27
N LYS A 172 -10.19 10.68 -27.53
CA LYS A 172 -11.62 10.35 -27.69
C LYS A 172 -12.57 11.23 -26.88
N GLN A 173 -12.10 11.88 -25.81
CA GLN A 173 -12.96 12.78 -25.02
C GLN A 173 -13.08 14.20 -25.62
N ILE A 174 -12.21 14.57 -26.56
CA ILE A 174 -12.23 15.90 -27.21
C ILE A 174 -13.11 15.92 -28.48
N THR A 175 -13.62 14.78 -28.97
CA THR A 175 -14.39 14.70 -30.23
C THR A 175 -15.91 14.51 -30.10
N ASN A 176 -16.49 14.63 -28.91
CA ASN A 176 -17.95 14.71 -28.78
C ASN A 176 -18.34 16.12 -28.35
N LEU A 177 -18.71 16.91 -29.36
CA LEU A 177 -19.38 18.21 -29.30
C LEU A 177 -20.57 18.24 -28.32
#